data_AF-A0A7J5AQE7-F1
#
_entry.id   AF-A0A7J5AQE7-F1
#
_cell.length_a   1.000
_cell.length_b   1.000
_cell.length_c   1.000
_cell.angle_alpha   90.00
_cell.angle_beta   90.00
_cell.angle_gamma   90.00
#
_symmetry.space_group_name_H-M   'P 1'
#
loop_
_entity.id
_entity.type
_entity.pdbx_description
1 polymer ?
#
loop_
_entity_poly.entity_id
_entity_poly.type
_entity_poly.pdbx_seq_one_letter_code
_entity_poly.pdbx_strand_id
1 'polypeptide(L)'
;MNLSLKYCIYFSLVLVFFSCLNKNGEKNEKTNNLSAEIEKREREIDSLKKIDFLSKKYKFLDKKFNLNVDNSTFQKAIKKYKFYPQKIKTYKDSLNVILTYELDSYHGANMATRRITYKWKKIGYYIWENNIKSKEIGLSFGYSHPYKFYEFLISERENDSLKIIFFKDLKRKLVKELNDSITIKPYKQFLKFAFKNNPKRIHDMNNQMKNNKHRH
;
A
#
# COMPACT_ATOMS: atom_id res chain seq x y z
N MET A 1 -54.25 36.58 32.68
CA MET A 1 -53.31 35.98 31.69
C MET A 1 -52.37 35.03 32.44
N ASN A 2 -52.47 33.74 32.13
CA ASN A 2 -51.93 32.63 32.93
C ASN A 2 -50.39 32.61 32.99
N LEU A 3 -49.81 32.86 34.17
CA LEU A 3 -48.39 32.67 34.45
C LEU A 3 -47.93 31.24 34.14
N SER A 4 -48.81 30.24 34.32
CA SER A 4 -48.54 28.82 34.04
C SER A 4 -48.08 28.55 32.60
N LEU A 5 -48.64 29.24 31.60
CA LEU A 5 -48.29 29.00 30.19
C LEU A 5 -46.89 29.52 29.83
N LYS A 6 -46.42 30.58 30.49
CA LYS A 6 -45.08 31.16 30.24
C LYS A 6 -43.96 30.25 30.76
N TYR A 7 -44.18 29.57 31.90
CA TYR A 7 -43.18 28.65 32.46
C TYR A 7 -43.02 27.37 31.63
N CYS A 8 -44.10 26.83 31.05
CA CYS A 8 -44.03 25.66 30.17
C CYS A 8 -43.21 25.92 28.89
N ILE A 9 -43.30 27.12 28.31
CA ILE A 9 -42.54 27.48 27.10
C ILE A 9 -41.05 27.67 27.43
N TYR A 10 -40.73 28.24 28.59
CA TYR A 10 -39.34 28.39 29.01
C TYR A 10 -38.66 27.05 29.30
N PHE A 11 -39.38 26.12 29.93
CA PHE A 11 -38.84 24.80 30.26
C PHE A 11 -38.59 23.95 29.01
N SER A 12 -39.45 24.01 28.00
CA SER A 12 -39.23 23.29 26.74
C SER A 12 -38.05 23.86 25.93
N LEU A 13 -37.86 25.18 25.92
CA LEU A 13 -36.68 25.81 25.28
C LEU A 13 -35.36 25.43 25.98
N VAL A 14 -35.35 25.35 27.31
CA VAL A 14 -34.17 24.93 28.08
C VAL A 14 -33.80 23.46 27.79
N LEU A 15 -34.78 22.56 27.75
CA LEU A 15 -34.55 21.15 27.41
C LEU A 15 -34.01 20.96 25.98
N VAL A 16 -34.52 21.74 25.01
CA VAL A 16 -34.00 21.72 23.63
C VAL A 16 -32.55 22.22 23.60
N PHE A 17 -32.21 23.28 24.35
CA PHE A 17 -30.83 23.79 24.44
C PHE A 17 -29.87 22.76 25.05
N PHE A 18 -30.25 22.08 26.14
CA PHE A 18 -29.43 21.02 26.74
C PHE A 18 -29.24 19.82 25.79
N SER A 19 -30.27 19.45 25.02
CA SER A 19 -30.15 18.37 24.04
C SER A 19 -29.19 18.71 22.87
N CYS A 20 -29.09 19.98 22.49
CA CYS A 20 -28.16 20.46 21.45
C CYS A 20 -26.71 20.51 21.96
N LEU A 21 -26.49 20.93 23.21
CA LEU A 21 -25.14 20.96 23.80
C LEU A 21 -24.56 19.55 23.96
N ASN A 22 -25.38 18.56 24.34
CA ASN A 22 -24.92 17.18 24.54
C ASN A 22 -24.48 16.51 23.23
N LYS A 23 -25.18 16.77 22.11
CA LYS A 23 -24.79 16.25 20.77
C LYS A 23 -23.44 16.78 20.29
N ASN A 24 -23.06 18.01 20.67
CA ASN A 24 -21.77 18.58 20.30
C ASN A 24 -20.61 17.97 21.10
N GLY A 25 -20.83 17.60 22.36
CA GLY A 25 -19.86 16.88 23.19
C GLY A 25 -19.49 15.51 22.63
N GLU A 26 -20.49 14.68 22.33
CA GLU A 26 -20.26 13.35 21.73
C GLU A 26 -19.59 13.41 20.36
N LYS A 27 -19.93 14.41 19.55
CA LYS A 27 -19.31 14.61 18.24
C LYS A 27 -17.83 14.95 18.38
N ASN A 28 -17.49 15.86 19.29
CA ASN A 28 -16.11 16.27 19.57
C ASN A 28 -15.26 15.11 20.13
N GLU A 29 -15.81 14.31 21.04
CA GLU A 29 -15.13 13.14 21.60
C GLU A 29 -14.86 12.06 20.54
N LYS A 30 -15.84 11.76 19.66
CA LYS A 30 -15.66 10.83 18.54
C LYS A 30 -14.58 11.31 17.56
N THR A 31 -14.52 12.60 17.25
CA THR A 31 -13.44 13.15 16.40
C THR A 31 -12.06 13.06 17.05
N ASN A 32 -11.95 13.32 18.35
CA ASN A 32 -10.68 13.24 19.08
C ASN A 32 -10.17 11.79 19.17
N ASN A 33 -11.08 10.83 19.35
CA ASN A 33 -10.72 9.41 19.35
C ASN A 33 -10.27 8.93 17.96
N LEU A 34 -10.92 9.40 16.90
CA LEU A 34 -10.55 9.06 15.52
C LEU A 34 -9.18 9.66 15.13
N SER A 35 -8.91 10.93 15.47
CA SER A 35 -7.62 11.55 15.18
C SER A 35 -6.48 10.84 15.91
N ALA A 36 -6.65 10.52 17.19
CA ALA A 36 -5.67 9.76 17.97
C ALA A 36 -5.42 8.36 17.36
N GLU A 37 -6.45 7.69 16.86
CA GLU A 37 -6.29 6.39 16.19
C GLU A 37 -5.53 6.53 14.86
N ILE A 38 -5.81 7.56 14.07
CA ILE A 38 -5.09 7.85 12.82
C ILE A 38 -3.61 8.11 13.12
N GLU A 39 -3.29 8.98 14.08
CA GLU A 39 -1.91 9.27 14.47
C GLU A 39 -1.16 8.03 14.98
N LYS A 40 -1.85 7.16 15.73
CA LYS A 40 -1.28 5.88 16.18
C LYS A 40 -0.93 4.98 14.99
N ARG A 41 -1.84 4.85 14.01
CA ARG A 41 -1.63 4.05 12.80
C ARG A 41 -0.52 4.65 11.92
N GLU A 42 -0.44 5.97 11.80
CA GLU A 42 0.62 6.65 11.05
C GLU A 42 1.99 6.39 11.66
N ARG A 43 2.12 6.49 13.00
CA ARG A 43 3.35 6.15 13.72
C ARG A 43 3.74 4.68 13.52
N GLU A 44 2.79 3.77 13.58
CA GLU A 44 3.04 2.35 13.28
C GLU A 44 3.57 2.21 11.85
N ILE A 45 2.88 2.75 10.85
CA ILE A 45 3.27 2.67 9.45
C ILE A 45 4.67 3.27 9.21
N ASP A 46 4.98 4.40 9.84
CA ASP A 46 6.28 5.06 9.70
C ASP A 46 7.41 4.26 10.34
N SER A 47 7.15 3.57 11.46
CA SER A 47 8.10 2.61 12.01
C SER A 47 8.33 1.43 11.05
N LEU A 48 7.26 0.89 10.47
CA LEU A 48 7.31 -0.25 9.54
C LEU A 48 8.01 0.10 8.22
N LYS A 49 7.91 1.35 7.74
CA LYS A 49 8.60 1.81 6.53
C LYS A 49 10.12 1.68 6.64
N LYS A 50 10.69 1.85 7.84
CA LYS A 50 12.13 1.79 8.12
C LYS A 50 12.67 0.36 8.13
N ILE A 51 11.80 -0.65 8.25
CA ILE A 51 12.21 -2.06 8.29
C ILE A 51 12.58 -2.53 6.89
N ASP A 52 13.74 -3.17 6.75
CA ASP A 52 14.11 -3.89 5.54
C ASP A 52 13.54 -5.32 5.55
N PHE A 53 12.28 -5.45 5.14
CA PHE A 53 11.58 -6.74 5.07
C PHE A 53 12.24 -7.76 4.13
N LEU A 54 13.11 -7.35 3.20
CA LEU A 54 13.78 -8.27 2.28
C LEU A 54 15.10 -8.83 2.86
N SER A 55 15.68 -8.14 3.83
CA SER A 55 16.90 -8.58 4.52
C SER A 55 16.60 -9.25 5.87
N LYS A 56 15.36 -9.16 6.35
CA LYS A 56 14.92 -9.81 7.59
C LYS A 56 14.99 -11.34 7.45
N LYS A 57 15.57 -12.00 8.46
CA LYS A 57 15.50 -13.46 8.62
C LYS A 57 14.14 -13.83 9.18
N TYR A 58 13.36 -14.59 8.43
CA TYR A 58 12.05 -15.08 8.87
C TYR A 58 12.16 -16.49 9.40
N LYS A 59 11.36 -16.81 10.42
CA LYS A 59 11.30 -18.17 10.99
C LYS A 59 10.65 -19.16 10.02
N PHE A 60 9.63 -18.72 9.29
CA PHE A 60 8.80 -19.60 8.46
C PHE A 60 9.02 -19.42 6.96
N LEU A 61 10.04 -18.66 6.55
CA LEU A 61 10.41 -18.48 5.15
C LEU A 61 11.86 -18.86 4.90
N ASP A 62 12.13 -19.48 3.75
CA ASP A 62 13.50 -19.71 3.29
C ASP A 62 14.13 -18.42 2.69
N LYS A 63 15.38 -18.51 2.23
CA LYS A 63 16.11 -17.39 1.59
C LYS A 63 15.45 -16.88 0.30
N LYS A 64 14.58 -17.67 -0.33
CA LYS A 64 13.81 -17.32 -1.54
C LYS A 64 12.36 -16.93 -1.19
N PHE A 65 12.06 -16.78 0.10
CA PHE A 65 10.74 -16.51 0.67
C PHE A 65 9.69 -17.61 0.46
N ASN A 66 10.09 -18.86 0.15
CA ASN A 66 9.14 -19.98 0.13
C ASN A 66 8.70 -20.29 1.56
N LEU A 67 7.42 -20.65 1.71
CA LEU A 67 6.85 -21.01 3.01
C LEU A 67 7.39 -22.35 3.47
N ASN A 68 8.01 -22.37 4.65
CA ASN A 68 8.43 -23.56 5.37
C ASN A 68 7.73 -23.56 6.74
N VAL A 69 6.48 -24.01 6.76
CA VAL A 69 5.64 -24.04 7.96
C VAL A 69 4.79 -25.30 7.95
N ASP A 70 4.69 -25.97 9.09
CA ASP A 70 3.81 -27.12 9.24
C ASP A 70 2.33 -26.70 9.27
N ASN A 71 1.44 -27.61 8.87
CA ASN A 71 0.01 -27.31 8.81
C ASN A 71 -0.56 -26.89 10.18
N SER A 72 -0.07 -27.45 11.29
CA SER A 72 -0.60 -27.12 12.62
C SER A 72 -0.30 -25.66 12.99
N THR A 73 0.91 -25.18 12.69
CA THR A 73 1.31 -23.78 12.89
C THR A 73 0.55 -22.85 11.96
N PHE A 74 0.33 -23.24 10.71
CA PHE A 74 -0.48 -22.47 9.75
C PHE A 74 -1.93 -22.32 10.25
N GLN A 75 -2.57 -23.38 10.72
CA GLN A 75 -3.92 -23.31 11.29
C GLN A 75 -3.98 -22.47 12.57
N LYS A 76 -2.94 -22.52 13.42
CA LYS A 76 -2.83 -21.63 14.59
C LYS A 76 -2.78 -20.16 14.18
N ALA A 77 -2.04 -19.82 13.12
CA ALA A 77 -1.98 -18.47 12.57
C ALA A 77 -3.36 -17.99 12.08
N ILE A 78 -4.07 -18.84 11.33
CA ILE A 78 -5.43 -18.56 10.87
C ILE A 78 -6.36 -18.26 12.05
N LYS A 79 -6.36 -19.12 13.07
CA LYS A 79 -7.22 -18.97 14.26
C LYS A 79 -6.88 -17.72 15.07
N LYS A 80 -5.59 -17.47 15.35
CA LYS A 80 -5.13 -16.33 16.17
C LYS A 80 -5.57 -14.99 15.56
N TYR A 81 -5.42 -14.84 14.25
CA TYR A 81 -5.73 -13.59 13.52
C TYR A 81 -7.05 -13.65 12.75
N LYS A 82 -7.92 -14.61 13.10
CA LYS A 82 -9.29 -14.73 12.55
C LYS A 82 -9.35 -14.64 11.02
N PHE A 83 -8.37 -15.21 10.31
CA PHE A 83 -8.42 -15.29 8.85
C PHE A 83 -9.53 -16.26 8.44
N TYR A 84 -10.18 -15.98 7.31
CA TYR A 84 -11.19 -16.85 6.72
C TYR A 84 -10.52 -17.87 5.79
N PRO A 85 -10.48 -19.17 6.13
CA PRO A 85 -9.77 -20.19 5.34
C PRO A 85 -10.18 -20.19 3.85
N GLN A 86 -11.47 -20.04 3.57
CA GLN A 86 -12.03 -20.00 2.22
C GLN A 86 -11.55 -18.82 1.36
N LYS A 87 -10.97 -17.79 1.97
CA LYS A 87 -10.40 -16.63 1.27
C LYS A 87 -8.90 -16.78 0.99
N ILE A 88 -8.24 -17.78 1.58
CA ILE A 88 -6.81 -18.05 1.38
C ILE A 88 -6.67 -18.97 0.17
N LYS A 89 -6.49 -18.39 -1.03
CA LYS A 89 -6.48 -19.15 -2.29
C LYS A 89 -5.15 -19.11 -3.01
N THR A 90 -4.31 -18.12 -2.71
CA THR A 90 -3.05 -17.89 -3.41
C THR A 90 -1.89 -17.95 -2.44
N TYR A 91 -0.68 -18.21 -2.97
CA TYR A 91 0.55 -18.11 -2.20
C TYR A 91 0.68 -16.77 -1.46
N LYS A 92 0.24 -15.67 -2.08
CA LYS A 92 0.27 -14.34 -1.46
C LYS A 92 -0.62 -14.27 -0.21
N ASP A 93 -1.78 -14.93 -0.24
CA ASP A 93 -2.69 -14.97 0.91
C ASP A 93 -2.06 -15.78 2.04
N SER A 94 -1.51 -16.96 1.73
CA SER A 94 -0.80 -17.81 2.70
C SER A 94 0.42 -17.11 3.30
N LEU A 95 1.20 -16.41 2.46
CA LEU A 95 2.33 -15.61 2.89
C LEU A 95 1.90 -14.50 3.86
N ASN A 96 0.80 -13.81 3.55
CA ASN A 96 0.29 -12.75 4.42
C ASN A 96 -0.18 -13.29 5.78
N VAL A 97 -0.80 -14.48 5.83
CA VAL A 97 -1.21 -15.14 7.08
C VAL A 97 0.00 -15.43 7.96
N ILE A 98 1.03 -16.07 7.40
CA ILE A 98 2.23 -16.42 8.15
C ILE A 98 3.03 -15.20 8.57
N LEU A 99 3.17 -14.20 7.70
CA LEU A 99 3.83 -12.95 8.07
C LEU A 99 3.06 -12.18 9.14
N THR A 100 1.73 -12.26 9.16
CA THR A 100 0.93 -11.67 10.25
C THR A 100 1.25 -12.37 11.56
N TYR A 101 1.34 -13.71 11.54
CA TYR A 101 1.68 -14.49 12.71
C TYR A 101 3.08 -14.24 13.24
N GLU A 102 4.05 -14.08 12.35
CA GLU A 102 5.44 -13.86 12.72
C GLU A 102 5.74 -12.42 13.16
N LEU A 103 5.12 -11.43 12.51
CA LEU A 103 5.35 -10.01 12.79
C LEU A 103 4.41 -9.43 13.85
N ASP A 104 3.39 -10.20 14.26
CA ASP A 104 2.31 -9.76 15.14
C ASP A 104 1.63 -8.44 14.70
N SER A 105 1.62 -8.17 13.39
CA SER A 105 1.03 -6.96 12.80
C SER A 105 0.50 -7.24 11.39
N TYR A 106 -0.77 -6.93 11.17
CA TYR A 106 -1.38 -6.97 9.82
C TYR A 106 -0.74 -5.95 8.88
N HIS A 107 -0.40 -4.76 9.38
CA HIS A 107 0.22 -3.72 8.58
C HIS A 107 1.63 -4.13 8.15
N GLY A 108 2.42 -4.65 9.10
CA GLY A 108 3.75 -5.19 8.82
C GLY A 108 3.70 -6.33 7.81
N ALA A 109 2.78 -7.29 8.00
CA ALA A 109 2.60 -8.41 7.09
C ALA A 109 2.19 -8.00 5.68
N ASN A 110 1.25 -7.06 5.54
CA ASN A 110 0.83 -6.55 4.24
C ASN A 110 1.97 -5.80 3.55
N MET A 111 2.76 -5.01 4.28
CA MET A 111 3.95 -4.35 3.73
C MET A 111 4.99 -5.37 3.27
N ALA A 112 5.39 -6.30 4.14
CA ALA A 112 6.33 -7.36 3.83
C ALA A 112 5.88 -8.20 2.62
N THR A 113 4.63 -8.66 2.61
CA THR A 113 4.03 -9.42 1.50
C THR A 113 4.11 -8.66 0.19
N ARG A 114 3.76 -7.36 0.18
CA ARG A 114 3.84 -6.52 -1.03
C ARG A 114 5.27 -6.35 -1.55
N ARG A 115 6.25 -6.27 -0.65
CA ARG A 115 7.67 -6.16 -1.01
C ARG A 115 8.20 -7.48 -1.54
N ILE A 116 7.97 -8.59 -0.83
CA ILE A 116 8.43 -9.94 -1.21
C ILE A 116 7.81 -10.39 -2.54
N THR A 117 6.50 -10.19 -2.71
CA THR A 117 5.79 -10.63 -3.93
C THR A 117 5.90 -9.65 -5.10
N TYR A 118 6.72 -8.61 -4.97
CA TYR A 118 6.91 -7.62 -6.01
C TYR A 118 7.57 -8.27 -7.23
N LYS A 119 7.08 -7.98 -8.44
CA LYS A 119 7.53 -8.63 -9.68
C LYS A 119 8.20 -7.65 -10.63
N TRP A 120 9.20 -8.13 -11.36
CA TRP A 120 9.87 -7.41 -12.45
C TRP A 120 8.89 -6.90 -13.52
N LYS A 121 7.79 -7.62 -13.79
CA LYS A 121 6.70 -7.16 -14.66
C LYS A 121 6.17 -5.78 -14.25
N LYS A 122 6.06 -5.51 -12.94
CA LYS A 122 5.58 -4.24 -12.43
C LYS A 122 6.61 -3.11 -12.62
N ILE A 123 7.90 -3.43 -12.48
CA ILE A 123 8.99 -2.50 -12.85
C ILE A 123 8.90 -2.12 -14.31
N GLY A 124 8.67 -3.10 -15.20
CA GLY A 124 8.54 -2.85 -16.64
C GLY A 124 7.47 -1.82 -16.99
N TYR A 125 6.37 -1.75 -16.22
CA TYR A 125 5.38 -0.70 -16.41
C TYR A 125 5.90 0.70 -16.04
N TYR A 126 6.71 0.81 -14.99
CA TYR A 126 7.32 2.07 -14.57
C TYR A 126 8.37 2.56 -15.57
N ILE A 127 9.17 1.65 -16.14
CA ILE A 127 10.31 2.00 -16.99
C ILE A 127 10.07 1.76 -18.48
N TRP A 128 8.84 1.40 -18.86
CA TRP A 128 8.44 1.15 -20.24
C TRP A 128 9.20 0.03 -20.93
N GLU A 129 9.44 -1.06 -20.19
CA GLU A 129 10.13 -2.24 -20.69
C GLU A 129 9.34 -3.53 -20.39
N ASN A 130 9.73 -4.63 -21.03
CA ASN A 130 9.18 -5.94 -20.70
C ASN A 130 9.83 -6.52 -19.43
N ASN A 131 9.29 -7.63 -18.93
CA ASN A 131 9.74 -8.29 -17.69
C ASN A 131 11.22 -8.70 -17.72
N ILE A 132 11.70 -9.22 -18.85
CA ILE A 132 13.08 -9.73 -19.01
C ILE A 132 14.02 -8.53 -19.00
N LYS A 133 13.75 -7.52 -19.85
CA LYS A 133 14.58 -6.32 -19.94
C LYS A 133 14.62 -5.52 -18.64
N SER A 134 13.50 -5.47 -17.92
CA SER A 134 13.44 -4.83 -16.59
C SER A 134 14.36 -5.50 -15.58
N LYS A 135 14.45 -6.83 -15.62
CA LYS A 135 15.34 -7.60 -14.75
C LYS A 135 16.81 -7.36 -15.14
N GLU A 136 17.14 -7.37 -16.42
CA GLU A 136 18.49 -7.05 -16.90
C GLU A 136 18.96 -5.67 -16.45
N ILE A 137 18.11 -4.65 -16.61
CA ILE A 137 18.40 -3.29 -16.15
C ILE A 137 18.59 -3.27 -14.63
N GLY A 138 17.69 -3.89 -13.87
CA GLY A 138 17.83 -3.94 -12.41
C GLY A 138 19.16 -4.59 -11.97
N LEU A 139 19.57 -5.67 -12.64
CA LEU A 139 20.84 -6.34 -12.39
C LEU A 139 22.04 -5.49 -12.78
N SER A 140 21.98 -4.71 -13.87
CA SER A 140 23.07 -3.78 -14.25
C SER A 140 23.27 -2.65 -13.24
N PHE A 141 22.23 -2.32 -12.46
CA PHE A 141 22.31 -1.41 -11.31
C PHE A 141 22.66 -2.13 -9.99
N GLY A 142 22.96 -3.44 -10.02
CA GLY A 142 23.32 -4.21 -8.82
C GLY A 142 22.14 -4.71 -7.98
N TYR A 143 20.89 -4.62 -8.49
CA TYR A 143 19.70 -5.04 -7.76
C TYR A 143 19.14 -6.38 -8.25
N SER A 144 19.25 -7.41 -7.41
CA SER A 144 18.69 -8.74 -7.67
C SER A 144 17.18 -8.84 -7.43
N HIS A 145 16.64 -7.99 -6.54
CA HIS A 145 15.24 -7.99 -6.15
C HIS A 145 14.49 -6.77 -6.74
N PRO A 146 13.33 -6.96 -7.41
CA PRO A 146 12.65 -5.88 -8.13
C PRO A 146 12.20 -4.74 -7.21
N TYR A 147 11.77 -5.05 -5.99
CA TYR A 147 11.36 -3.99 -5.05
C TYR A 147 12.54 -3.09 -4.61
N LYS A 148 13.75 -3.64 -4.43
CA LYS A 148 14.94 -2.84 -4.10
C LYS A 148 15.30 -1.91 -5.25
N PHE A 149 15.20 -2.41 -6.48
CA PHE A 149 15.37 -1.58 -7.66
C PHE A 149 14.31 -0.47 -7.74
N TYR A 150 13.05 -0.75 -7.42
CA TYR A 150 12.02 0.28 -7.33
C TYR A 150 12.35 1.36 -6.27
N GLU A 151 12.80 0.95 -5.08
CA GLU A 151 13.22 1.88 -4.02
C GLU A 151 14.38 2.78 -4.48
N PHE A 152 15.38 2.20 -5.13
CA PHE A 152 16.46 2.94 -5.78
C PHE A 152 15.92 3.97 -6.78
N LEU A 153 15.04 3.55 -7.69
CA LEU A 153 14.49 4.42 -8.73
C LEU A 153 13.72 5.62 -8.16
N ILE A 154 12.97 5.45 -7.06
CA ILE A 154 12.18 6.54 -6.44
C ILE A 154 12.97 7.38 -5.42
N SER A 155 14.19 6.96 -5.04
CA SER A 155 15.01 7.68 -4.07
C SER A 155 15.46 9.03 -4.64
N GLU A 156 15.35 10.10 -3.86
CA GLU A 156 15.89 11.42 -4.22
C GLU A 156 17.31 11.64 -3.67
N ARG A 157 17.81 10.73 -2.84
CA ARG A 157 19.04 10.91 -2.05
C ARG A 157 20.32 10.69 -2.84
N GLU A 158 20.23 10.07 -4.01
CA GLU A 158 21.38 9.62 -4.78
C GLU A 158 21.48 10.41 -6.09
N ASN A 159 22.52 11.24 -6.21
CA ASN A 159 22.95 11.84 -7.49
C ASN A 159 23.80 10.82 -8.26
N ASP A 160 23.23 9.64 -8.52
CA ASP A 160 23.86 8.60 -9.32
C ASP A 160 23.81 9.01 -10.81
N SER A 161 24.98 9.09 -11.45
CA SER A 161 25.11 9.51 -12.85
C SER A 161 24.43 8.55 -13.82
N LEU A 162 24.54 7.24 -13.59
CA LEU A 162 23.89 6.20 -14.39
C LEU A 162 22.37 6.29 -14.27
N LYS A 163 21.86 6.54 -13.06
CA LYS A 163 20.45 6.78 -12.81
C LYS A 163 19.96 8.02 -13.57
N ILE A 164 20.71 9.12 -13.54
CA ILE A 164 20.35 10.35 -14.26
C ILE A 164 20.28 10.10 -15.77
N ILE A 165 21.28 9.41 -16.33
CA ILE A 165 21.31 9.04 -17.76
C ILE A 165 20.09 8.19 -18.11
N PHE A 166 19.83 7.15 -17.31
CA PHE A 166 18.67 6.28 -17.46
C PHE A 166 17.35 7.07 -17.49
N PHE A 167 17.15 8.00 -16.56
CA PHE A 167 15.94 8.83 -16.53
C PHE A 167 15.85 9.81 -17.70
N LYS A 168 16.97 10.34 -18.20
CA LYS A 168 16.99 11.19 -19.41
C LYS A 168 16.55 10.40 -20.64
N ASP A 169 17.02 9.17 -20.78
CA ASP A 169 16.64 8.30 -21.90
C ASP A 169 15.18 7.85 -21.80
N LEU A 170 14.73 7.47 -20.60
CA LEU A 170 13.32 7.16 -20.35
C LEU A 170 12.42 8.37 -20.64
N LYS A 171 12.81 9.59 -20.24
CA LYS A 171 12.08 10.81 -20.59
C LYS A 171 11.99 10.99 -22.11
N ARG A 172 13.11 10.84 -22.83
CA ARG A 172 13.14 10.97 -24.30
C ARG A 172 12.16 9.99 -24.96
N LYS A 173 12.14 8.74 -24.49
CA LYS A 173 11.19 7.71 -24.93
C LYS A 173 9.74 8.13 -24.68
N LEU A 174 9.43 8.59 -23.48
CA LEU A 174 8.07 9.01 -23.12
C LEU A 174 7.59 10.23 -23.92
N VAL A 175 8.44 11.25 -24.09
CA VAL A 175 8.09 12.46 -24.86
C VAL A 175 7.79 12.10 -26.30
N LYS A 176 8.58 11.20 -26.91
CA LYS A 176 8.37 10.71 -28.28
C LYS A 176 7.03 9.98 -28.43
N GLU A 177 6.66 9.14 -27.47
CA GLU A 177 5.46 8.30 -27.55
C GLU A 177 4.17 9.05 -27.14
N LEU A 178 4.26 10.02 -26.24
CA LEU A 178 3.09 10.69 -25.65
C LEU A 178 2.89 12.13 -26.12
N ASN A 179 3.88 12.71 -26.81
CA ASN A 179 3.90 14.13 -27.20
C ASN A 179 3.60 15.09 -26.03
N ASP A 180 4.11 14.76 -24.84
CA ASP A 180 3.86 15.50 -23.59
C ASP A 180 5.19 15.94 -22.97
N SER A 181 5.21 17.15 -22.40
CA SER A 181 6.35 17.69 -21.69
C SER A 181 6.29 17.30 -20.22
N ILE A 182 7.24 16.48 -19.77
CA ILE A 182 7.32 16.05 -18.36
C ILE A 182 8.68 16.34 -17.72
N THR A 183 8.65 16.70 -16.44
CA THR A 183 9.84 16.86 -15.59
C THR A 183 10.27 15.50 -15.00
N ILE A 184 11.58 15.24 -14.96
CA ILE A 184 12.12 14.00 -14.37
C ILE A 184 11.93 13.99 -12.85
N LYS A 185 12.11 15.14 -12.20
CA LYS A 185 11.96 15.27 -10.76
C LYS A 185 10.56 15.80 -10.39
N PRO A 186 9.97 15.30 -9.30
CA PRO A 186 10.48 14.22 -8.44
C PRO A 186 10.31 12.83 -9.10
N TYR A 187 11.30 11.93 -8.92
CA TYR A 187 11.38 10.64 -9.61
C TYR A 187 10.13 9.80 -9.40
N LYS A 188 9.58 9.81 -8.19
CA LYS A 188 8.34 9.10 -7.85
C LYS A 188 7.15 9.57 -8.69
N GLN A 189 7.02 10.87 -8.94
CA GLN A 189 5.92 11.41 -9.76
C GLN A 189 6.15 11.11 -11.25
N PHE A 190 7.38 11.27 -11.74
CA PHE A 190 7.75 10.91 -13.11
C PHE A 190 7.47 9.43 -13.40
N LEU A 191 7.88 8.52 -12.52
CA LEU A 191 7.59 7.09 -12.66
C LEU A 191 6.09 6.79 -12.53
N LYS A 192 5.35 7.50 -11.67
CA LYS A 192 3.90 7.35 -11.59
C LYS A 192 3.23 7.76 -12.90
N PHE A 193 3.69 8.82 -13.55
CA PHE A 193 3.23 9.23 -14.88
C PHE A 193 3.55 8.16 -15.92
N ALA A 194 4.80 7.69 -15.98
CA ALA A 194 5.22 6.63 -16.88
C ALA A 194 4.34 5.38 -16.70
N PHE A 195 4.15 4.93 -15.45
CA PHE A 195 3.27 3.82 -15.12
C PHE A 195 1.84 4.06 -15.55
N LYS A 196 1.31 5.29 -15.41
CA LYS A 196 -0.06 5.66 -15.79
C LYS A 196 -0.32 5.44 -17.28
N ASN A 197 0.65 5.85 -18.10
CA ASN A 197 0.53 5.91 -19.55
C ASN A 197 1.12 4.67 -20.27
N ASN A 198 1.67 3.70 -19.54
CA ASN A 198 2.26 2.51 -20.16
C ASN A 198 1.19 1.67 -20.90
N PRO A 199 1.30 1.46 -22.23
CA PRO A 199 0.27 0.81 -23.02
C PRO A 199 0.06 -0.65 -22.63
N LYS A 200 1.15 -1.38 -22.33
CA LYS A 200 1.09 -2.77 -21.89
C LYS A 200 0.35 -2.91 -20.56
N ARG A 201 0.56 -1.98 -19.62
CA ARG A 201 -0.18 -1.96 -18.35
C ARG A 201 -1.67 -1.74 -18.58
N ILE A 202 -2.02 -0.77 -19.43
CA ILE A 202 -3.42 -0.46 -19.77
C ILE A 202 -4.09 -1.71 -20.37
N HIS A 203 -3.43 -2.37 -21.32
CA HIS A 203 -3.90 -3.61 -21.92
C HIS A 203 -4.10 -4.73 -20.88
N ASP A 204 -3.09 -5.00 -20.05
CA ASP A 204 -3.16 -6.05 -19.03
C ASP A 204 -4.25 -5.78 -17.98
N MET A 205 -4.48 -4.51 -17.60
CA MET A 205 -5.57 -4.13 -16.70
C MET A 205 -6.94 -4.38 -17.34
N ASN A 206 -7.12 -4.00 -18.60
CA ASN A 206 -8.37 -4.21 -19.33
C ASN A 206 -8.71 -5.71 -19.45
N ASN A 207 -7.71 -6.55 -19.73
CA ASN A 207 -7.89 -8.00 -19.79
C ASN A 207 -8.27 -8.61 -18.43
N GLN A 208 -7.65 -8.14 -17.34
CA GLN A 208 -8.02 -8.58 -16.00
C GLN A 208 -9.46 -8.19 -15.64
N MET A 209 -9.89 -6.98 -16.00
CA MET A 209 -11.27 -6.54 -15.75
C MET A 209 -12.29 -7.38 -16.53
N LYS A 210 -12.00 -7.72 -17.79
CA LYS A 210 -12.85 -8.62 -18.60
C LYS A 210 -12.99 -10.01 -17.95
N ASN A 211 -11.87 -10.61 -17.55
CA ASN A 211 -11.86 -11.94 -16.94
C ASN A 211 -12.59 -12.00 -15.59
N ASN A 212 -12.63 -10.90 -14.84
CA ASN A 212 -13.36 -10.84 -13.57
C ASN A 212 -14.87 -10.67 -13.74
N LYS A 213 -15.35 -10.04 -14.83
CA LYS A 213 -16.78 -9.92 -15.11
C LYS A 213 -17.46 -11.28 -15.35
N HIS A 214 -16.71 -12.27 -15.83
CA HIS A 214 -17.22 -13.62 -16.08
C HIS A 214 -17.17 -14.55 -14.85
N ARG A 215 -16.78 -14.05 -13.68
CA ARG A 215 -16.66 -14.84 -12.43
C ARG A 215 -17.73 -14.51 -11.38
N HIS A 216 -18.70 -13.68 -11.73
CA HIS A 216 -19.87 -13.34 -10.94
C HIS A 216 -21.11 -13.90 -11.63
#